data_AF-A0A946UV44-F1
#
_entry.id   AF-A0A946UV44-F1
#
_cell.length_a   1.000
_cell.length_b   1.000
_cell.length_c   1.000
_cell.angle_alpha   90.00
_cell.angle_beta   90.00
_cell.angle_gamma   90.00
#
_symmetry.space_group_name_H-M   'P 1'
#
loop_
_entity.id
_entity.type
_entity.pdbx_description
1 polymer ?
#
loop_
_entity_poly.entity_id
_entity_poly.type
_entity_poly.pdbx_seq_one_letter_code
_entity_poly.pdbx_strand_id
1 'polypeptide(L)'
;LYIALVFFAAQFVKFFGWTNLGSIMAVSGANFLQSIGLTGPGLFFFFILICGFINLMLGSASAQWAVTAPIFVPMLMLLGYSPEVIQAAYRIGDSSTNIITPMMSYFGLIMAFVAKYQPKAGVGTLIAMMLPYSVAFLAFWSLFFFVWTFLIGLPVGPASPTYYSPAG
;
A
#
# COMPACT_ATOMS: atom_id res chain seq x y z
N LEU A 1 0.37 -2.30 22.54
CA LEU A 1 1.22 -1.92 21.38
C LEU A 1 0.48 -0.99 20.41
N TYR A 2 -0.70 -1.39 19.90
CA TYR A 2 -1.46 -0.58 18.93
C TYR A 2 -1.75 0.86 19.38
N ILE A 3 -2.22 1.07 20.62
CA ILE A 3 -2.49 2.41 21.17
C ILE A 3 -1.23 3.30 21.15
N ALA A 4 -0.07 2.75 21.48
CA ALA A 4 1.19 3.50 21.45
C ALA A 4 1.57 3.90 20.02
N LEU A 5 1.39 3.01 19.04
CA LEU A 5 1.64 3.32 17.63
C LEU A 5 0.73 4.45 17.15
N VAL A 6 -0.58 4.33 17.39
CA VAL A 6 -1.56 5.35 16.99
C VAL A 6 -1.25 6.70 17.65
N PHE A 7 -0.80 6.70 18.91
CA PHE A 7 -0.35 7.92 19.59
C PHE A 7 0.79 8.60 18.82
N PHE A 8 1.86 7.89 18.50
CA PHE A 8 2.99 8.48 17.75
C PHE A 8 2.62 8.85 16.32
N ALA A 9 1.78 8.05 15.64
CA ALA A 9 1.27 8.36 14.31
C ALA A 9 0.46 9.68 14.32
N ALA A 10 -0.42 9.87 15.31
CA ALA A 10 -1.17 11.11 15.46
C ALA A 10 -0.25 12.33 15.65
N GLN A 11 0.80 12.19 16.48
CA GLN A 11 1.79 13.26 16.66
C GLN A 11 2.56 13.54 15.35
N PHE A 12 2.99 12.50 14.63
CA PHE A 12 3.66 12.64 13.34
C PHE A 12 2.79 13.40 12.35
N VAL A 13 1.54 12.98 12.13
CA VAL A 13 0.61 13.66 11.20
C VAL A 13 0.40 15.12 11.61
N LYS A 14 0.25 15.40 12.91
CA LYS A 14 0.07 16.77 13.41
C LYS A 14 1.29 17.64 13.15
N PHE A 15 2.49 17.18 13.48
CA PHE A 15 3.72 17.95 13.25
C PHE A 15 4.07 18.05 11.76
N PHE A 16 3.81 17.03 10.96
CA PHE A 16 4.04 17.02 9.52
C PHE A 16 3.14 18.03 8.79
N GLY A 17 1.89 18.15 9.22
CA GLY A 17 0.99 19.21 8.76
C GLY A 17 1.40 20.60 9.27
N TRP A 18 1.71 20.74 10.57
CA TRP A 18 2.07 22.04 11.17
C TRP A 18 3.34 22.65 10.57
N THR A 19 4.32 21.83 10.21
CA THR A 19 5.58 22.26 9.57
C THR A 19 5.44 22.52 8.07
N ASN A 20 4.27 22.28 7.47
CA ASN A 20 4.02 22.29 6.02
C ASN A 20 4.86 21.31 5.21
N LEU A 21 5.64 20.42 5.86
CA LEU A 21 6.43 19.41 5.17
C LEU A 21 5.55 18.45 4.35
N GLY A 22 4.35 18.15 4.85
CA GLY A 22 3.37 17.35 4.10
C GLY A 22 2.92 18.01 2.81
N SER A 23 2.56 19.28 2.86
CA SER A 23 2.17 20.05 1.67
C SER A 23 3.31 20.17 0.67
N ILE A 24 4.53 20.46 1.14
CA ILE A 24 5.72 20.55 0.29
C ILE A 24 5.99 19.22 -0.41
N MET A 25 5.97 18.12 0.34
CA MET A 25 6.22 16.78 -0.21
C MET A 25 5.12 16.36 -1.19
N ALA A 26 3.86 16.66 -0.88
CA ALA A 26 2.73 16.35 -1.76
C ALA A 26 2.81 17.10 -3.09
N VAL A 27 3.07 18.41 -3.05
CA VAL A 27 3.18 19.24 -4.26
C VAL A 27 4.42 18.87 -5.07
N SER A 28 5.57 18.69 -4.42
CA SER A 28 6.81 18.29 -5.09
C SER A 28 6.67 16.92 -5.76
N GLY A 29 6.08 15.94 -5.07
CA GLY A 29 5.82 14.61 -5.62
C GLY A 29 4.80 14.63 -6.76
N ALA A 30 3.72 15.41 -6.64
CA ALA A 30 2.74 15.57 -7.71
C ALA A 30 3.38 16.21 -8.96
N ASN A 31 4.19 17.26 -8.78
CA ASN A 31 4.92 17.90 -9.87
C ASN A 31 5.92 16.95 -10.54
N PHE A 32 6.61 16.12 -9.76
CA PHE A 32 7.50 15.09 -10.28
C PHE A 32 6.73 14.07 -11.14
N LEU A 33 5.59 13.56 -10.65
CA LEU A 33 4.76 12.62 -11.40
C LEU A 33 4.18 13.24 -12.68
N GLN A 34 3.80 14.52 -12.63
CA GLN A 34 3.37 15.28 -13.80
C GLN A 34 4.49 15.48 -14.82
N SER A 35 5.71 15.79 -14.38
CA SER A 35 6.84 16.06 -15.28
C SER A 35 7.29 14.83 -16.08
N ILE A 36 7.13 13.63 -15.50
CA ILE A 36 7.38 12.36 -16.19
C ILE A 36 6.16 11.84 -16.97
N GLY A 37 5.02 12.56 -16.94
CA GLY A 37 3.78 12.18 -17.62
C GLY A 37 3.00 11.04 -16.94
N LEU A 38 3.33 10.68 -15.71
CA LEU A 38 2.71 9.59 -14.96
C LEU A 38 1.51 10.10 -14.13
N THR A 39 0.49 10.62 -14.81
CA THR A 39 -0.73 11.16 -14.18
C THR A 39 -1.95 10.26 -14.37
N GLY A 40 -1.90 9.34 -15.33
CA GLY A 40 -2.99 8.42 -15.63
C GLY A 40 -3.07 7.21 -14.66
N PRO A 41 -4.08 6.34 -14.85
CA PRO A 41 -4.30 5.18 -13.98
C PRO A 41 -3.07 4.29 -13.77
N GLY A 42 -2.17 4.22 -14.76
CA GLY A 42 -0.93 3.45 -14.70
C GLY A 42 -0.05 3.77 -13.48
N LEU A 43 -0.20 4.94 -12.86
CA LEU A 43 0.48 5.29 -11.61
C LEU A 43 0.18 4.26 -10.49
N PHE A 44 -1.05 3.73 -10.44
CA PHE A 44 -1.48 2.83 -9.37
C PHE A 44 -0.75 1.50 -9.42
N PHE A 45 -0.26 1.08 -10.59
CA PHE A 45 0.59 -0.10 -10.69
C PHE A 45 1.87 0.11 -9.89
N PHE A 46 2.56 1.23 -10.09
CA PHE A 46 3.78 1.57 -9.33
C PHE A 46 3.49 1.80 -7.86
N PHE A 47 2.36 2.44 -7.52
CA PHE A 47 1.97 2.66 -6.14
C PHE A 47 1.73 1.35 -5.39
N ILE A 48 1.02 0.39 -6.01
CA ILE A 48 0.81 -0.96 -5.47
C ILE A 48 2.16 -1.67 -5.25
N LEU A 49 3.08 -1.59 -6.21
CA LEU A 49 4.41 -2.19 -6.09
C LEU A 49 5.22 -1.59 -4.93
N ILE A 50 5.22 -0.26 -4.79
CA ILE A 50 5.88 0.43 -3.67
C ILE A 50 5.27 -0.02 -2.34
N CYS A 51 3.94 -0.11 -2.26
CA CYS A 51 3.26 -0.56 -1.06
C CYS A 51 3.61 -2.02 -0.71
N GLY A 52 3.64 -2.91 -1.72
CA GLY A 52 4.06 -4.29 -1.53
C GLY A 52 5.52 -4.43 -1.10
N PHE A 53 6.41 -3.56 -1.61
CA PHE A 53 7.82 -3.52 -1.22
C PHE A 53 8.01 -3.04 0.21
N ILE A 54 7.36 -1.93 0.60
CA ILE A 54 7.42 -1.42 1.98
C ILE A 54 6.89 -2.46 2.97
N ASN A 55 5.87 -3.22 2.60
CA ASN A 55 5.29 -4.25 3.45
C ASN A 55 6.26 -5.40 3.80
N LEU A 56 7.29 -5.63 2.97
CA LEU A 56 8.36 -6.58 3.30
C LEU A 56 9.18 -6.12 4.52
N MET A 57 9.27 -4.81 4.75
CA MET A 57 10.00 -4.20 5.87
C MET A 57 9.08 -3.94 7.07
N LEU A 58 7.81 -3.59 6.81
CA LEU A 58 6.80 -3.22 7.80
C LEU A 58 5.57 -4.13 7.65
N GLY A 59 5.62 -5.34 8.23
CA GLY A 59 4.53 -6.33 8.13
C GLY A 59 3.26 -5.99 8.92
N SER A 60 2.99 -4.72 9.22
CA SER A 60 1.77 -4.26 9.90
C SER A 60 1.07 -3.21 9.04
N ALA A 61 -0.14 -3.56 8.57
CA ALA A 61 -0.94 -2.69 7.73
C ALA A 61 -1.18 -1.31 8.35
N SER A 62 -1.61 -1.27 9.61
CA SER A 62 -1.84 0.01 10.30
C SER A 62 -0.56 0.83 10.47
N ALA A 63 0.60 0.18 10.67
CA ALA A 63 1.88 0.86 10.80
C ALA A 63 2.34 1.46 9.47
N GLN A 64 2.29 0.67 8.39
CA GLN A 64 2.65 1.12 7.06
C GLN A 64 1.75 2.26 6.60
N TRP A 65 0.42 2.10 6.75
CA TRP A 65 -0.53 3.14 6.36
C TRP A 65 -0.35 4.43 7.16
N ALA A 66 -0.09 4.34 8.47
CA ALA A 66 0.15 5.51 9.31
C ALA A 66 1.32 6.38 8.84
N VAL A 67 2.35 5.78 8.23
CA VAL A 67 3.52 6.50 7.70
C VAL A 67 3.31 6.94 6.25
N THR A 68 2.70 6.09 5.43
CA THR A 68 2.59 6.32 3.98
C THR A 68 1.40 7.21 3.59
N ALA A 69 0.26 7.10 4.29
CA ALA A 69 -0.95 7.86 3.97
C ALA A 69 -0.75 9.38 3.99
N PRO A 70 -0.09 9.98 5.01
CA PRO A 70 0.11 11.43 5.07
C PRO A 70 0.96 11.99 3.93
N ILE A 71 1.70 11.13 3.22
CA ILE A 71 2.58 11.49 2.11
C ILE A 71 1.87 11.23 0.78
N PHE A 72 1.42 10.00 0.54
CA PHE A 72 0.90 9.59 -0.75
C PHE A 72 -0.55 10.04 -1.00
N VAL A 73 -1.40 10.09 0.04
CA VAL A 73 -2.80 10.48 -0.17
C VAL A 73 -2.91 11.91 -0.68
N PRO A 74 -2.32 12.93 -0.03
CA PRO A 74 -2.38 14.30 -0.55
C PRO A 74 -1.73 14.44 -1.93
N MET A 75 -0.61 13.75 -2.16
CA MET A 75 0.10 13.78 -3.45
C MET A 75 -0.79 13.28 -4.61
N LEU A 76 -1.48 12.15 -4.43
CA LEU A 76 -2.32 11.56 -5.47
C LEU A 76 -3.67 12.26 -5.59
N MET A 77 -4.16 12.90 -4.52
CA MET A 77 -5.31 13.79 -4.59
C MET A 77 -5.06 15.01 -5.48
N LEU A 78 -3.83 15.56 -5.46
CA LEU A 78 -3.44 16.64 -6.37
C LEU A 78 -3.41 16.19 -7.84
N LEU A 79 -3.27 14.89 -8.10
CA LEU A 79 -3.37 14.30 -9.45
C LEU A 79 -4.82 13.95 -9.84
N GLY A 80 -5.80 14.23 -8.97
CA GLY A 80 -7.21 14.07 -9.25
C GLY A 80 -7.80 12.72 -8.86
N TYR A 81 -7.16 11.95 -7.98
CA TYR A 81 -7.69 10.67 -7.50
C TYR A 81 -8.23 10.77 -6.08
N SER A 82 -9.32 10.05 -5.79
CA SER A 82 -9.92 10.08 -4.47
C SER A 82 -9.13 9.28 -3.42
N PRO A 83 -9.17 9.69 -2.14
CA PRO A 83 -8.55 8.95 -1.04
C PRO A 83 -8.98 7.48 -0.97
N GLU A 84 -10.21 7.18 -1.33
CA GLU A 84 -10.80 5.84 -1.29
C GLU A 84 -10.13 4.91 -2.30
N VAL A 85 -9.90 5.39 -3.52
CA VAL A 85 -9.16 4.64 -4.57
C VAL A 85 -7.71 4.43 -4.16
N ILE A 86 -7.09 5.45 -3.58
CA ILE A 86 -5.71 5.38 -3.08
C ILE A 86 -5.60 4.34 -1.96
N GLN A 87 -6.55 4.34 -1.03
CA GLN A 87 -6.59 3.35 0.06
C GLN A 87 -6.85 1.94 -0.47
N ALA A 88 -7.71 1.78 -1.47
CA ALA A 88 -7.96 0.49 -2.13
C ALA A 88 -6.66 -0.06 -2.74
N ALA A 89 -5.93 0.76 -3.50
CA ALA A 89 -4.65 0.37 -4.09
C ALA A 89 -3.59 0.03 -3.02
N TYR A 90 -3.52 0.79 -1.92
CA TYR A 90 -2.63 0.46 -0.80
C TYR A 90 -2.92 -0.93 -0.23
N ARG A 91 -4.19 -1.28 0.00
CA ARG A 91 -4.60 -2.60 0.54
C ARG A 91 -4.21 -3.76 -0.37
N ILE A 92 -4.17 -3.54 -1.68
CA ILE A 92 -3.71 -4.54 -2.66
C ILE A 92 -2.23 -4.84 -2.45
N GLY A 93 -1.38 -3.80 -2.37
CA GLY A 93 0.05 -3.96 -2.14
C GLY A 93 0.36 -4.59 -0.79
N ASP A 94 -0.28 -4.09 0.28
CA ASP A 94 -0.13 -4.58 1.66
C ASP A 94 -0.45 -6.07 1.80
N SER A 95 -1.57 -6.52 1.21
CA SER A 95 -2.01 -7.91 1.35
C SER A 95 -1.14 -8.89 0.54
N SER A 96 -0.72 -8.51 -0.67
CA SER A 96 -0.11 -9.44 -1.62
C SER A 96 1.25 -9.99 -1.16
N THR A 97 2.06 -9.19 -0.47
CA THR A 97 3.41 -9.58 -0.04
C THR A 97 3.49 -10.12 1.39
N ASN A 98 2.37 -10.20 2.12
CA ASN A 98 2.32 -10.70 3.51
C ASN A 98 2.82 -12.14 3.67
N ILE A 99 2.64 -12.98 2.64
CA ILE A 99 3.01 -14.39 2.69
C ILE A 99 4.50 -14.65 2.43
N ILE A 100 5.25 -13.64 1.99
CA ILE A 100 6.68 -13.72 1.70
C ILE A 100 7.54 -12.89 2.67
N THR A 101 6.93 -12.20 3.65
CA THR A 101 7.69 -11.44 4.65
C THR A 101 7.93 -12.27 5.91
N PRO A 102 9.18 -12.38 6.40
CA PRO A 102 9.47 -12.97 7.70
C PRO A 102 9.05 -12.06 8.86
N MET A 103 8.72 -10.80 8.58
CA MET A 103 8.37 -9.79 9.58
C MET A 103 6.91 -9.90 10.07
N MET A 104 6.08 -10.75 9.45
CA MET A 104 4.69 -10.94 9.88
C MET A 104 4.63 -11.61 11.26
N SER A 105 3.69 -11.19 12.11
CA SER A 105 3.60 -11.69 13.49
C SER A 105 3.29 -13.20 13.59
N TYR A 106 2.70 -13.80 12.56
CA TYR A 106 2.37 -15.23 12.52
C TYR A 106 3.48 -16.11 11.93
N PHE A 107 4.60 -15.53 11.49
CA PHE A 107 5.65 -16.24 10.76
C PHE A 107 6.19 -17.45 11.54
N GLY A 108 6.47 -17.26 12.84
CA GLY A 108 6.98 -18.34 13.71
C GLY A 108 6.00 -19.52 13.85
N LEU A 109 4.70 -19.23 13.93
CA LEU A 109 3.66 -20.27 13.98
C LEU A 109 3.59 -21.05 12.66
N ILE A 110 3.63 -20.35 11.52
CA ILE A 110 3.63 -20.97 10.19
C ILE A 110 4.87 -21.87 10.02
N MET A 111 6.04 -21.38 10.44
CA MET A 111 7.28 -22.18 10.42
C MET A 111 7.16 -23.44 11.28
N ALA A 112 6.54 -23.37 12.46
CA ALA A 112 6.32 -24.56 13.29
C ALA A 112 5.39 -25.58 12.62
N PHE A 113 4.35 -25.12 11.92
CA PHE A 113 3.48 -26.00 11.13
C PHE A 113 4.21 -26.65 9.97
N VAL A 114 5.01 -25.89 9.22
CA VAL A 114 5.80 -26.43 8.09
C VAL A 114 6.82 -27.44 8.59
N ALA A 115 7.53 -27.13 9.69
CA ALA A 115 8.54 -28.02 10.28
C ALA A 115 7.96 -29.37 10.73
N LYS A 116 6.67 -29.43 11.09
CA LYS A 116 5.98 -30.68 11.42
C LYS A 116 5.93 -31.67 10.24
N TYR A 117 5.75 -31.16 9.02
CA TYR A 117 5.62 -31.99 7.81
C TYR A 117 6.92 -32.07 7.01
N GLN A 118 7.73 -31.01 7.02
CA GLN A 118 9.01 -30.93 6.34
C GLN A 118 10.08 -30.35 7.27
N PRO A 119 10.73 -31.18 8.09
CA PRO A 119 11.69 -30.73 9.12
C PRO A 119 12.91 -29.96 8.59
N LYS A 120 13.26 -30.14 7.31
CA LYS A 120 14.37 -29.45 6.65
C LYS A 120 13.99 -28.09 6.07
N ALA A 121 12.72 -27.71 6.09
CA ALA A 121 12.27 -26.44 5.54
C ALA A 121 12.74 -25.27 6.41
N GLY A 122 13.50 -24.36 5.82
CA GLY A 122 13.91 -23.10 6.45
C GLY A 122 13.04 -21.92 6.03
N VAL A 123 13.38 -20.75 6.56
CA VAL A 123 12.74 -19.47 6.19
C VAL A 123 12.75 -19.24 4.69
N GLY A 124 13.92 -19.44 4.04
CA GLY A 124 14.05 -19.29 2.59
C GLY A 124 13.21 -20.30 1.80
N THR A 125 13.05 -21.53 2.29
CA THR A 125 12.21 -22.55 1.65
C THR A 125 10.74 -22.13 1.66
N LEU A 126 10.26 -21.62 2.80
CA LEU A 126 8.89 -21.13 2.92
C LEU A 126 8.64 -19.92 2.01
N ILE A 127 9.54 -18.93 2.02
CA ILE A 127 9.42 -17.74 1.18
C ILE A 127 9.45 -18.11 -0.30
N ALA A 128 10.38 -18.97 -0.73
CA ALA A 128 10.46 -19.43 -2.12
C ALA A 128 9.21 -20.21 -2.55
N MET A 129 8.63 -21.02 -1.65
CA MET A 129 7.39 -21.74 -1.90
C MET A 129 6.19 -20.78 -2.06
N MET A 130 6.16 -19.68 -1.30
CA MET A 130 5.08 -18.69 -1.30
C MET A 130 5.23 -17.60 -2.37
N LEU A 131 6.45 -17.42 -2.91
CA LEU A 131 6.74 -16.38 -3.90
C LEU A 131 5.85 -16.44 -5.16
N PRO A 132 5.62 -17.61 -5.78
CA PRO A 132 4.73 -17.70 -6.94
C PRO A 132 3.30 -17.26 -6.61
N TYR A 133 2.80 -17.58 -5.42
CA TYR A 133 1.48 -17.16 -4.95
C TYR A 133 1.41 -15.64 -4.77
N SER A 134 2.44 -15.05 -4.15
CA SER A 134 2.52 -13.60 -3.93
C SER A 134 2.51 -12.84 -5.25
N VAL A 135 3.32 -13.28 -6.22
CA VAL A 135 3.37 -12.67 -7.56
C VAL A 135 2.03 -12.84 -8.31
N ALA A 136 1.43 -14.03 -8.25
CA ALA A 136 0.15 -14.29 -8.89
C ALA A 136 -0.98 -13.44 -8.29
N PHE A 137 -1.06 -13.34 -6.96
CA PHE A 137 -2.01 -12.48 -6.27
C PHE A 137 -1.78 -11.01 -6.60
N LEU A 138 -0.54 -10.53 -6.56
CA LEU A 138 -0.21 -9.15 -6.87
C LEU A 138 -0.64 -8.78 -8.30
N ALA A 139 -0.37 -9.64 -9.27
CA ALA A 139 -0.75 -9.43 -10.67
C ALA A 139 -2.27 -9.47 -10.85
N PHE A 140 -2.93 -10.51 -10.36
CA PHE A 140 -4.38 -10.68 -10.47
C PHE A 140 -5.15 -9.55 -9.77
N TRP A 141 -4.75 -9.20 -8.55
CA TRP A 141 -5.44 -8.22 -7.73
C TRP A 141 -5.23 -6.80 -8.26
N SER A 142 -4.04 -6.49 -8.78
CA SER A 142 -3.80 -5.24 -9.51
C SER A 142 -4.63 -5.17 -10.77
N LEU A 143 -4.63 -6.22 -11.59
CA LEU A 143 -5.42 -6.26 -12.83
C LEU A 143 -6.91 -6.09 -12.54
N PHE A 144 -7.43 -6.80 -11.54
CA PHE A 144 -8.81 -6.67 -11.11
C PHE A 144 -9.15 -5.23 -10.71
N PHE A 145 -8.31 -4.58 -9.91
CA PHE A 145 -8.48 -3.19 -9.53
C PHE A 145 -8.50 -2.24 -10.73
N PHE A 146 -7.59 -2.44 -11.69
CA PHE A 146 -7.55 -1.65 -12.92
C PHE A 146 -8.81 -1.79 -13.75
N VAL A 147 -9.23 -3.03 -13.99
CA VAL A 147 -10.44 -3.35 -14.76
C VAL A 147 -11.67 -2.78 -14.07
N TRP A 148 -11.83 -3.03 -12.77
CA TRP A 148 -12.97 -2.59 -11.98
C TRP A 148 -13.10 -1.06 -11.96
N THR A 149 -12.02 -0.37 -11.60
CA THR A 149 -12.06 1.06 -11.25
C THR A 149 -11.94 1.96 -12.47
N PHE A 150 -11.13 1.58 -13.47
CA PHE A 150 -10.80 2.47 -14.60
C PHE A 150 -11.36 2.02 -15.94
N LEU A 151 -11.52 0.72 -16.19
CA LEU A 151 -12.14 0.24 -17.43
C LEU A 151 -13.67 0.21 -17.34
N ILE A 152 -14.20 -0.39 -16.27
CA ILE A 152 -15.66 -0.48 -16.06
C ILE A 152 -16.18 0.81 -15.38
N GLY A 153 -15.32 1.53 -14.66
CA GLY A 153 -15.68 2.77 -13.98
C GLY A 153 -16.55 2.55 -12.74
N LEU A 154 -16.49 1.37 -12.11
CA LEU A 154 -17.24 1.08 -10.90
C LEU A 154 -16.56 1.73 -9.69
N PRO A 155 -17.34 2.31 -8.77
CA PRO A 155 -16.78 2.87 -7.55
C PRO A 155 -16.19 1.75 -6.67
N VAL A 156 -15.15 2.08 -5.92
CA VAL A 156 -14.48 1.16 -4.98
C VAL A 156 -15.32 0.87 -3.73
N GLY A 157 -16.42 1.60 -3.56
CA GLY A 157 -17.37 1.49 -2.46
C GLY A 157 -18.54 2.47 -2.59
N PRO A 158 -19.54 2.39 -1.70
CA PRO A 158 -20.67 3.32 -1.70
C PRO A 158 -20.21 4.77 -1.57
N ALA A 159 -20.74 5.67 -2.40
CA ALA A 159 -20.41 7.09 -2.39
C ALA A 159 -18.89 7.41 -2.51
N SER A 160 -18.12 6.55 -3.18
CA SER A 160 -16.68 6.76 -3.41
C SER A 160 -16.41 7.06 -4.90
N PRO A 161 -16.38 8.34 -5.31
CA PRO A 161 -16.04 8.68 -6.69
C PRO A 161 -14.59 8.28 -6.97
N THR A 162 -14.29 7.85 -8.20
CA THR A 162 -12.92 7.49 -8.59
C THR A 162 -12.00 8.73 -8.66
N TYR A 163 -12.57 9.82 -9.16
CA TYR A 163 -11.85 11.08 -9.37
C TYR A 163 -12.21 12.10 -8.28
N TYR A 164 -11.21 12.88 -7.90
CA TYR A 164 -11.32 13.98 -6.95
C TYR A 164 -11.05 15.29 -7.68
N SER A 165 -11.95 16.25 -7.58
CA SER A 165 -11.68 17.63 -8.01
C SER A 165 -11.25 18.40 -6.77
N PRO A 166 -9.99 18.88 -6.69
CA PRO A 166 -9.59 19.79 -5.63
C PRO A 166 -10.53 21.01 -5.64
N ALA A 167 -11.08 21.38 -4.48
CA ALA A 167 -11.72 22.68 -4.35
C ALA A 167 -10.63 23.74 -4.61
N GLY A 168 -10.83 24.56 -5.64
CA GLY A 168 -9.90 25.62 -6.03
C GLY A 168 -9.68 26.68 -4.97
#